data_AF-A0A9X0I0Z0-F1
#
_entry.id   AF-A0A9X0I0Z0-F1
#
_cell.length_a   1.000
_cell.length_b   1.000
_cell.length_c   1.000
_cell.angle_alpha   90.00
_cell.angle_beta   90.00
_cell.angle_gamma   90.00
#
_symmetry.space_group_name_H-M   'P 1'
#
loop_
_entity.id
_entity.type
_entity.pdbx_description
1 polymer ?
#
loop_
_entity_poly.entity_id
_entity_poly.type
_entity_poly.pdbx_seq_one_letter_code
_entity_poly.pdbx_strand_id
1 'polypeptide(L)'
;MSVQEQIFINADSSPEEVAEQLAAALSMRKFAGRKGGVYVSRPARWGVAGGKEVGGEVADNYLADAQASQAEQSLLDGYQILWDFGYTGRDRDIQLAEARLAFTELAASVLWPAALIAGLDTLIAAWDPVLGLTWFPPGTTPDADSRELWYRYFERLAQPHT
;
A
#
# COMPACT_ATOMS: atom_id res chain seq x y z
N MET A 1 8.33 13.47 13.28
CA MET A 1 7.31 13.17 12.25
C MET A 1 7.29 11.68 12.06
N SER A 2 6.13 11.02 12.26
CA SER A 2 5.99 9.60 11.97
C SER A 2 5.80 9.48 10.48
N VAL A 3 6.79 8.96 9.77
CA VAL A 3 6.74 8.81 8.32
C VAL A 3 6.20 7.40 8.08
N GLN A 4 4.88 7.27 7.97
CA GLN A 4 4.21 5.99 7.72
C GLN A 4 4.57 5.47 6.33
N GLU A 5 4.39 4.18 6.10
CA GLU A 5 4.45 3.53 4.80
C GLU A 5 3.02 3.39 4.30
N GLN A 6 2.84 3.51 2.99
CA GLN A 6 1.54 3.48 2.38
C GLN A 6 1.50 2.33 1.39
N ILE A 7 0.46 1.51 1.48
CA ILE A 7 0.15 0.51 0.47
C ILE A 7 -1.06 1.00 -0.31
N PHE A 8 -0.86 1.31 -1.59
CA PHE A 8 -1.91 1.73 -2.50
C PHE A 8 -2.47 0.50 -3.22
N ILE A 9 -3.79 0.41 -3.37
CA ILE A 9 -4.49 -0.77 -3.87
C ILE A 9 -5.50 -0.36 -4.96
N ASN A 10 -5.44 -1.05 -6.10
CA ASN A 10 -6.33 -0.83 -7.24
C ASN A 10 -7.51 -1.80 -7.10
N ALA A 11 -8.58 -1.31 -6.47
CA ALA A 11 -9.76 -2.09 -6.16
C ALA A 11 -11.00 -1.23 -6.43
N ASP A 12 -11.96 -1.78 -7.15
CA ASP A 12 -13.29 -1.19 -7.36
C ASP A 12 -14.23 -1.63 -6.23
N SER A 13 -13.83 -1.32 -4.99
CA SER A 13 -14.54 -1.72 -3.77
C SER A 13 -14.33 -0.67 -2.68
N SER A 14 -15.25 -0.64 -1.72
CA SER A 14 -15.15 0.31 -0.61
C SER A 14 -13.97 0.00 0.34
N PRO A 15 -13.46 0.98 1.10
CA PRO A 15 -12.44 0.73 2.11
C PRO A 15 -12.79 -0.38 3.12
N GLU A 16 -14.08 -0.51 3.48
CA GLU A 16 -14.58 -1.52 4.41
C GLU A 16 -14.46 -2.95 3.84
N GLU A 17 -14.79 -3.12 2.55
CA GLU A 17 -14.68 -4.39 1.83
C GLU A 17 -13.22 -4.76 1.60
N VAL A 18 -12.38 -3.77 1.25
CA VAL A 18 -10.94 -4.00 1.08
C VAL A 18 -10.29 -4.39 2.39
N ALA A 19 -10.63 -3.71 3.49
CA ALA A 19 -10.16 -4.07 4.83
C ALA A 19 -10.56 -5.49 5.24
N GLU A 20 -11.76 -5.95 4.85
CA GLU A 20 -12.21 -7.31 5.16
C GLU A 20 -11.39 -8.38 4.45
N GLN A 21 -11.14 -8.17 3.15
CA GLN A 21 -10.32 -9.11 2.37
C GLN A 21 -8.86 -9.06 2.79
N LEU A 22 -8.31 -7.88 3.12
CA LEU A 22 -6.97 -7.75 3.72
C LEU A 22 -6.89 -8.50 5.04
N ALA A 23 -7.90 -8.35 5.91
CA ALA A 23 -7.99 -9.07 7.17
C ALA A 23 -7.95 -10.59 6.97
N ALA A 24 -8.74 -11.11 6.02
CA ALA A 24 -8.76 -12.52 5.69
C ALA A 24 -7.43 -13.00 5.09
N ALA A 25 -6.90 -12.31 4.08
CA ALA A 25 -5.70 -12.72 3.34
C ALA A 25 -4.42 -12.65 4.19
N LEU A 26 -4.30 -11.63 5.04
CA LEU A 26 -3.08 -11.37 5.82
C LEU A 26 -3.18 -11.86 7.26
N SER A 27 -4.25 -12.59 7.60
CA SER A 27 -4.56 -13.02 8.97
C SER A 27 -4.54 -11.84 9.96
N MET A 28 -5.13 -10.72 9.56
CA MET A 28 -5.27 -9.51 10.35
C MET A 28 -6.71 -9.41 10.92
N ARG A 29 -6.86 -8.61 11.96
CA ARG A 29 -8.15 -8.27 12.54
C ARG A 29 -8.62 -6.93 12.00
N LYS A 30 -9.82 -6.89 11.42
CA LYS A 30 -10.55 -5.65 11.09
C LYS A 30 -11.20 -5.06 12.35
N PHE A 31 -11.18 -3.75 12.51
CA PHE A 31 -11.91 -3.04 13.57
C PHE A 31 -12.21 -1.58 13.18
N ALA A 32 -13.24 -1.00 13.79
CA ALA A 32 -13.57 0.41 13.62
C ALA A 32 -12.74 1.30 14.56
N GLY A 33 -12.21 2.40 14.03
CA GLY A 33 -11.51 3.43 14.78
C GLY A 33 -12.45 4.44 15.45
N ARG A 34 -11.89 5.32 16.29
CA ARG A 34 -12.65 6.28 17.11
C ARG A 34 -13.49 7.30 16.33
N LYS A 35 -13.22 7.49 15.04
CA LYS A 35 -13.94 8.42 14.15
C LYS A 35 -14.66 7.71 12.99
N GLY A 36 -14.87 6.40 13.11
CA GLY A 36 -15.50 5.60 12.05
C GLY A 36 -14.55 5.18 10.91
N GLY A 37 -13.25 5.47 11.00
CA GLY A 37 -12.25 4.92 10.08
C GLY A 37 -12.14 3.40 10.21
N VAL A 38 -11.72 2.72 9.14
CA VAL A 38 -11.61 1.27 9.07
C VAL A 38 -10.15 0.87 9.24
N TYR A 39 -9.85 -0.03 10.17
CA TYR A 39 -8.48 -0.41 10.48
C TYR A 39 -8.31 -1.92 10.39
N VAL A 40 -7.12 -2.34 9.94
CA VAL A 40 -6.66 -3.72 10.04
C VAL A 40 -5.37 -3.77 10.85
N SER A 41 -5.23 -4.77 11.74
CA SER A 41 -3.97 -4.98 12.47
C SER A 41 -3.68 -6.44 12.77
N ARG A 42 -2.41 -6.75 13.00
CA ARG A 42 -1.95 -8.00 13.60
C ARG A 42 -0.74 -7.74 14.49
N PRO A 43 -0.37 -8.70 15.36
CA PRO A 43 0.92 -8.66 16.05
C PRO A 43 2.08 -8.56 15.05
N ALA A 44 3.06 -7.71 15.38
CA ALA A 44 4.30 -7.61 14.61
C ALA A 44 5.06 -8.95 14.67
N ARG A 45 5.58 -9.40 13.53
CA ARG A 45 6.45 -10.58 13.44
C ARG A 45 7.88 -10.26 13.83
N TRP A 46 8.32 -9.03 13.61
CA TRP A 46 9.62 -8.51 14.02
C TRP A 46 9.50 -7.64 15.29
N GLY A 47 10.60 -7.57 16.06
CA GLY A 47 10.63 -6.78 17.30
C GLY A 47 10.01 -7.49 18.51
N VAL A 48 10.45 -8.73 18.77
CA VAL A 48 9.89 -9.82 19.61
C VAL A 48 9.64 -9.51 21.10
N ALA A 49 9.53 -8.25 21.55
CA ALA A 49 9.22 -7.93 22.94
C ALA A 49 8.03 -6.97 23.07
N GLY A 50 6.87 -7.50 23.44
CA GLY A 50 5.85 -6.73 24.17
C GLY A 50 4.56 -6.35 23.43
N GLY A 51 3.96 -7.25 22.64
CA GLY A 51 2.59 -7.07 22.14
C GLY A 51 2.42 -5.85 21.22
N LYS A 52 3.44 -5.57 20.41
CA LYS A 52 3.39 -4.52 19.40
C LYS A 52 2.59 -5.01 18.19
N GLU A 53 1.92 -4.07 17.54
CA GLU A 53 0.99 -4.32 16.44
C GLU A 53 1.46 -3.58 15.20
N VAL A 54 1.12 -4.14 14.04
CA VAL A 54 1.33 -3.57 12.71
C VAL A 54 0.02 -3.54 11.95
N GLY A 55 -0.08 -2.62 10.99
CA GLY A 55 -1.27 -2.39 10.18
C GLY A 55 -1.65 -0.92 10.25
N GLY A 56 -2.94 -0.61 10.05
CA GLY A 56 -3.40 0.77 10.10
C GLY A 56 -4.69 0.98 9.32
N GLU A 57 -4.91 2.23 8.91
CA GLU A 57 -6.18 2.68 8.35
C GLU A 57 -6.28 2.33 6.86
N VAL A 58 -7.41 1.75 6.46
CA VAL A 58 -7.78 1.56 5.05
C VAL A 58 -8.80 2.65 4.72
N ALA A 59 -8.48 3.47 3.72
CA ALA A 59 -9.26 4.63 3.33
C ALA A 59 -9.25 4.81 1.81
N ASP A 60 -10.13 5.67 1.31
CA ASP A 60 -10.04 6.14 -0.08
C ASP A 60 -8.71 6.85 -0.30
N ASN A 61 -8.14 6.67 -1.49
CA ASN A 61 -6.91 7.34 -1.87
C ASN A 61 -7.15 8.83 -2.09
N TYR A 62 -6.92 9.63 -1.05
CA TYR A 62 -7.01 11.09 -1.09
C TYR A 62 -5.78 11.78 -1.68
N LEU A 63 -4.76 11.01 -2.12
CA LEU A 63 -3.54 11.53 -2.75
C LEU A 63 -3.57 11.44 -4.27
N ALA A 64 -4.51 10.69 -4.84
CA ALA A 64 -4.71 10.63 -6.29
C ALA A 64 -5.23 11.98 -6.82
N ASP A 65 -4.64 12.45 -7.91
CA ASP A 65 -5.17 13.55 -8.70
C ASP A 65 -5.65 13.05 -10.06
N ALA A 66 -6.97 12.82 -10.15
CA ALA A 66 -7.61 12.36 -11.38
C ALA A 66 -7.55 13.38 -12.54
N GLN A 67 -7.13 14.63 -12.28
CA GLN A 67 -6.99 15.68 -13.29
C GLN A 67 -5.54 16.03 -13.58
N ALA A 68 -4.57 15.30 -13.02
CA ALA A 68 -3.15 15.54 -13.23
C ALA A 68 -2.82 15.54 -14.74
N SER A 69 -2.08 16.55 -15.18
CA SER A 69 -1.55 16.56 -16.53
C SER A 69 -0.53 15.43 -16.71
N GLN A 70 -0.18 15.11 -17.95
CA GLN A 70 0.87 14.11 -18.18
C GLN A 70 2.21 14.51 -17.51
N ALA A 71 2.51 15.80 -17.31
CA ALA A 71 3.74 16.21 -16.64
C ALA A 71 3.67 16.00 -15.10
N GLU A 72 2.46 15.97 -14.53
CA GLU A 72 2.20 15.87 -13.09
C GLU A 72 1.74 14.47 -12.68
N GLN A 73 1.44 13.59 -13.64
CA GLN A 73 0.94 12.25 -13.40
C GLN A 73 1.90 11.45 -12.50
N SER A 74 1.32 10.94 -11.42
CA SER A 74 1.93 10.06 -10.44
C SER A 74 1.40 8.64 -10.64
N LEU A 75 2.20 7.65 -10.26
CA LEU A 75 1.74 6.26 -10.18
C LEU A 75 0.51 6.12 -9.28
N LEU A 76 0.44 6.95 -8.22
CA LEU A 76 -0.60 6.89 -7.19
C LEU A 76 -2.00 7.19 -7.74
N ASP A 77 -2.08 7.94 -8.85
CA ASP A 77 -3.35 8.35 -9.46
C ASP A 77 -4.17 7.15 -9.98
N GLY A 78 -3.53 6.00 -10.21
CA GLY A 78 -4.19 4.77 -10.66
C GLY A 78 -4.82 3.92 -9.55
N TYR A 79 -4.63 4.27 -8.28
CA TYR A 79 -5.07 3.48 -7.13
C TYR A 79 -6.25 4.15 -6.41
N GLN A 80 -7.27 3.36 -6.06
CA GLN A 80 -8.50 3.85 -5.42
C GLN A 80 -8.38 3.85 -3.90
N ILE A 81 -7.58 2.94 -3.33
CA ILE A 81 -7.49 2.71 -1.90
C ILE A 81 -6.08 2.97 -1.40
N LEU A 82 -6.00 3.60 -0.24
CA LEU A 82 -4.79 3.80 0.55
C LEU A 82 -4.90 2.99 1.84
N TRP A 83 -3.87 2.21 2.14
CA TRP A 83 -3.66 1.62 3.46
C TRP A 83 -2.45 2.29 4.13
N ASP A 84 -2.73 3.15 5.10
CA ASP A 84 -1.73 3.86 5.90
C ASP A 84 -1.18 2.91 6.96
N PHE A 85 0.00 2.35 6.69
CA PHE A 85 0.61 1.25 7.44
C PHE A 85 1.61 1.78 8.46
N GLY A 86 1.49 1.33 9.70
CA GLY A 86 2.33 1.76 10.80
C GLY A 86 2.67 0.63 11.77
N TYR A 87 3.60 0.94 12.67
CA TYR A 87 4.06 0.05 13.74
C TYR A 87 4.00 0.73 15.11
N THR A 88 3.35 0.11 16.09
CA THR A 88 3.16 0.71 17.42
C THR A 88 4.43 0.77 18.26
N GLY A 89 5.51 0.08 17.85
CA GLY A 89 6.81 0.14 18.52
C GLY A 89 7.65 1.38 18.20
N ARG A 90 7.25 2.19 17.19
CA ARG A 90 7.95 3.43 16.77
C ARG A 90 9.41 3.20 16.34
N ASP A 91 9.66 2.07 15.68
CA ASP A 91 10.94 1.75 15.05
C ASP A 91 10.72 1.68 13.54
N ARG A 92 11.41 2.56 12.79
CA ARG A 92 11.21 2.71 11.35
C ARG A 92 11.72 1.50 10.56
N ASP A 93 12.81 0.87 11.01
CA ASP A 93 13.38 -0.27 10.30
C ASP A 93 12.47 -1.49 10.44
N ILE A 94 11.90 -1.67 11.64
CA ILE A 94 10.88 -2.71 11.88
C ILE A 94 9.62 -2.40 11.07
N GLN A 95 9.16 -1.14 11.06
CA GLN A 95 7.97 -0.74 10.32
C GLN A 95 8.09 -1.02 8.82
N LEU A 96 9.23 -0.65 8.22
CA LEU A 96 9.52 -0.93 6.82
C LEU A 96 9.64 -2.44 6.53
N ALA A 97 10.27 -3.21 7.42
CA ALA A 97 10.34 -4.66 7.27
C ALA A 97 8.93 -5.30 7.28
N GLU A 98 8.08 -4.88 8.21
CA GLU A 98 6.68 -5.31 8.32
C GLU A 98 5.84 -4.91 7.11
N ALA A 99 6.01 -3.68 6.60
CA ALA A 99 5.32 -3.22 5.40
C ALA A 99 5.74 -4.04 4.18
N ARG A 100 7.04 -4.33 4.01
CA ARG A 100 7.55 -5.20 2.93
C ARG A 100 6.99 -6.62 3.00
N LEU A 101 6.85 -7.16 4.21
CA LEU A 101 6.24 -8.47 4.41
C LEU A 101 4.75 -8.47 4.08
N ALA A 102 3.99 -7.52 4.63
CA ALA A 102 2.57 -7.38 4.35
C ALA A 102 2.31 -7.24 2.83
N PHE A 103 3.14 -6.44 2.15
CA PHE A 103 3.07 -6.29 0.71
C PHE A 103 3.38 -7.58 -0.06
N THR A 104 4.39 -8.34 0.38
CA THR A 104 4.72 -9.63 -0.23
C THR A 104 3.59 -10.64 -0.07
N GLU A 105 2.95 -10.66 1.10
CA GLU A 105 1.80 -11.54 1.37
C GLU A 105 0.56 -11.13 0.57
N LEU A 106 0.32 -9.82 0.44
CA LEU A 106 -0.75 -9.27 -0.41
C LEU A 106 -0.54 -9.70 -1.87
N ALA A 107 0.67 -9.51 -2.40
CA ALA A 107 1.04 -9.97 -3.74
C ALA A 107 0.86 -11.48 -3.92
N ALA A 108 1.18 -12.27 -2.90
CA ALA A 108 1.00 -13.72 -2.94
C ALA A 108 -0.47 -14.17 -2.85
N SER A 109 -1.35 -13.35 -2.26
CA SER A 109 -2.80 -13.61 -2.25
C SER A 109 -3.50 -13.30 -3.59
N VAL A 110 -2.80 -12.66 -4.53
CA VAL A 110 -3.27 -12.37 -5.89
C VAL A 110 -4.61 -11.60 -5.91
N LEU A 111 -4.79 -10.65 -4.98
CA LEU A 111 -6.06 -9.93 -4.86
C LEU A 111 -6.14 -8.74 -5.84
N TRP A 112 -5.24 -7.77 -5.69
CA TRP A 112 -5.32 -6.49 -6.41
C TRP A 112 -3.95 -5.92 -6.71
N PRO A 113 -3.75 -5.31 -7.90
CA PRO A 113 -2.54 -4.55 -8.16
C PRO A 113 -2.29 -3.56 -7.02
N ALA A 114 -1.05 -3.46 -6.58
CA ALA A 114 -0.70 -2.67 -5.42
C ALA A 114 0.67 -1.99 -5.58
N ALA A 115 0.89 -0.89 -4.87
CA ALA A 115 2.18 -0.23 -4.76
C ALA A 115 2.52 0.05 -3.29
N LEU A 116 3.78 -0.18 -2.91
CA LEU A 116 4.32 0.15 -1.59
C LEU A 116 5.17 1.41 -1.69
N ILE A 117 4.77 2.44 -0.95
CA ILE A 117 5.49 3.71 -0.82
C ILE A 117 6.01 3.83 0.60
N ALA A 118 7.25 4.26 0.76
CA ALA A 118 7.81 4.66 2.03
C ALA A 118 7.79 6.19 2.12
N GLY A 119 7.08 6.71 3.11
CA GLY A 119 7.09 8.14 3.42
C GLY A 119 6.58 9.07 2.33
N LEU A 120 5.56 8.61 1.59
CA LEU A 120 4.86 9.33 0.52
C LEU A 120 5.67 9.65 -0.74
N ASP A 121 6.99 9.58 -0.73
CA ASP A 121 7.84 10.00 -1.86
C ASP A 121 8.70 8.89 -2.47
N THR A 122 8.84 7.76 -1.78
CA THR A 122 9.76 6.70 -2.20
C THR A 122 8.99 5.46 -2.59
N LEU A 123 8.94 5.15 -3.89
CA LEU A 123 8.38 3.92 -4.43
C LEU A 123 9.31 2.73 -4.15
N ILE A 124 8.83 1.79 -3.34
CA ILE A 124 9.60 0.61 -2.91
C ILE A 124 9.29 -0.60 -3.78
N ALA A 125 7.99 -0.84 -4.05
CA ALA A 125 7.55 -2.00 -4.80
C ALA A 125 6.23 -1.76 -5.52
N ALA A 126 5.99 -2.54 -6.58
CA ALA A 126 4.69 -2.66 -7.21
C ALA A 126 4.40 -4.13 -7.53
N TRP A 127 3.13 -4.49 -7.47
CA TRP A 127 2.62 -5.79 -7.86
C TRP A 127 1.46 -5.62 -8.83
N ASP A 128 1.45 -6.46 -9.85
CA ASP A 128 0.35 -6.63 -10.80
C ASP A 128 0.30 -8.12 -11.20
N PRO A 129 -0.88 -8.72 -11.43
CA PRO A 129 -1.00 -10.13 -11.80
C PRO A 129 -0.21 -10.53 -13.06
N VAL A 130 -0.01 -9.61 -14.01
CA VAL A 130 0.66 -9.85 -15.29
C VAL A 130 2.14 -9.48 -15.23
N LEU A 131 2.48 -8.35 -14.61
CA LEU A 131 3.88 -7.89 -14.50
C LEU A 131 4.64 -8.56 -13.35
N GLY A 132 3.94 -9.11 -12.37
CA GLY A 132 4.50 -9.68 -11.16
C GLY A 132 4.97 -8.63 -10.14
N LEU A 133 5.62 -9.13 -9.08
CA LEU A 133 6.20 -8.31 -8.01
C LEU A 133 7.55 -7.73 -8.46
N THR A 134 7.66 -6.41 -8.47
CA THR A 134 8.92 -5.69 -8.68
C THR A 134 9.30 -4.91 -7.43
N TRP A 135 10.57 -5.05 -7.02
CA TRP A 135 11.22 -4.19 -6.05
C TRP A 135 12.04 -3.14 -6.80
N PHE A 136 11.74 -1.86 -6.58
CA PHE A 136 12.39 -0.78 -7.32
C PHE A 136 13.76 -0.43 -6.73
N PRO A 137 14.67 0.15 -7.55
CA PRO A 137 15.92 0.71 -7.04
C PRO A 137 15.68 1.77 -5.94
N PRO A 138 16.56 1.88 -4.95
CA PRO A 138 16.46 2.94 -3.95
C PRO A 138 16.40 4.34 -4.59
N GLY A 139 15.54 5.22 -4.05
CA GLY A 139 15.35 6.58 -4.55
C GLY A 139 14.39 6.71 -5.73
N THR A 140 13.76 5.60 -6.18
CA THR A 140 12.66 5.67 -7.14
C THR A 140 11.47 6.43 -6.53
N THR A 141 10.92 7.40 -7.24
CA THR A 141 9.71 8.14 -6.85
C THR A 141 8.47 7.62 -7.60
N PRO A 142 7.25 7.71 -7.01
CA PRO A 142 6.02 7.47 -7.78
C PRO A 142 5.72 8.59 -8.80
N ASP A 143 6.46 9.69 -8.80
CA ASP A 143 6.21 10.85 -9.66
C ASP A 143 6.88 10.72 -11.03
N ALA A 144 6.67 11.75 -11.87
CA ALA A 144 7.14 11.82 -13.25
C ALA A 144 8.66 11.61 -13.40
N ASP A 145 9.46 11.98 -12.40
CA ASP A 145 10.93 11.87 -12.41
C ASP A 145 11.46 10.43 -12.52
N SER A 146 10.66 9.43 -12.16
CA SER A 146 11.01 8.00 -12.29
C SER A 146 10.00 7.22 -13.13
N ARG A 147 9.22 7.92 -13.97
CA ARG A 147 8.12 7.33 -14.73
C ARG A 147 8.53 6.14 -15.57
N GLU A 148 9.69 6.18 -16.20
CA GLU A 148 10.19 5.09 -17.03
C GLU A 148 10.30 3.75 -16.29
N LEU A 149 10.42 3.78 -14.96
CA LEU A 149 10.50 2.58 -14.12
C LEU A 149 9.11 2.00 -13.84
N TRP A 150 8.11 2.83 -13.58
CA TRP A 150 6.80 2.38 -13.11
C TRP A 150 5.66 2.49 -14.14
N TYR A 151 5.85 3.17 -15.27
CA TYR A 151 4.78 3.49 -16.22
C TYR A 151 3.99 2.27 -16.70
N ARG A 152 4.67 1.14 -16.91
CA ARG A 152 4.01 -0.11 -17.30
C ARG A 152 2.97 -0.58 -16.28
N TYR A 153 3.22 -0.37 -14.99
CA TYR A 153 2.22 -0.68 -13.95
C TYR A 153 1.02 0.25 -14.10
N PHE A 154 1.25 1.56 -14.26
CA PHE A 154 0.18 2.53 -14.44
C PHE A 154 -0.73 2.21 -15.64
N GLU A 155 -0.16 1.82 -16.78
CA GLU A 155 -0.94 1.40 -17.96
C GLU A 155 -1.85 0.20 -17.68
N ARG A 156 -1.44 -0.71 -16.79
CA ARG A 156 -2.25 -1.88 -16.38
C ARG A 156 -3.42 -1.48 -15.50
N LEU A 157 -3.25 -0.47 -14.64
CA LEU A 157 -4.31 0.01 -13.73
C LEU A 157 -5.49 0.62 -14.48
N ALA A 158 -5.26 1.17 -15.67
CA ALA A 158 -6.29 1.76 -16.53
C ALA A 158 -7.10 0.72 -17.33
N GLN A 159 -6.70 -0.56 -17.30
CA GLN A 159 -7.38 -1.62 -18.04
C GLN A 159 -8.34 -2.38 -17.11
N PRO A 160 -9.61 -2.61 -17.49
CA PRO A 160 -10.50 -3.43 -16.69
C PRO A 160 -9.94 -4.84 -16.58
N HIS A 161 -9.80 -5.35 -15.35
CA HIS A 161 -9.40 -6.73 -15.09
C HIS A 161 -10.54 -7.66 -15.51
N THR A 162 -10.46 -8.21 -16.74
CA THR A 162 -11.36 -9.25 -17.27
C THR A 162 -11.06 -10.63 -16.69
#